data_AF-A0A0K2V2Q5-F1
#
_entry.id   AF-A0A0K2V2Q5-F1
#
_cell.length_a   1.000
_cell.length_b   1.000
_cell.length_c   1.000
_cell.angle_alpha   90.00
_cell.angle_beta   90.00
_cell.angle_gamma   90.00
#
_symmetry.space_group_name_H-M   'P 1'
#
loop_
_entity.id
_entity.type
_entity.pdbx_description
1 polymer ?
#
loop_
_entity_poly.entity_id
_entity_poly.type
_entity_poly.pdbx_seq_one_letter_code
_entity_poly.pdbx_strand_id
1 'polypeptide(L)'
;KPLQEMLSRLGGWLDTKENDDVLTKGTKYNWTSDLKKLRDHGYSTKFLMHIDISQDLSNYSRMSLFLDKPEFGIYRNALVKGRGDFEVEAYFQYMKDAAVLLGHNFSEVEENLENILNFEIQMANLTKSNDEISNLTDLNNKMQIKNLTTLNPCIPWLQYINSLLKINQVQKEDDIIVYEPSYISGLYTLMKNSSLKVVKDYVRWRVIESSIPYLNKAAQNISNVFYEKLFGTTSEKERYMTCIDLVSEELNHPVGA
;
A
#
# COMPACT_ATOMS: atom_id res chain seq x y z
N LYS A 1 20.75 6.56 2.44
CA LYS A 1 21.33 6.13 1.14
C LYS A 1 20.44 5.11 0.42
N PRO A 2 20.15 3.90 0.94
CA PRO A 2 19.34 2.92 0.19
C PRO A 2 17.93 3.42 -0.18
N LEU A 3 17.22 4.04 0.79
CA LEU A 3 15.91 4.65 0.51
C LEU A 3 15.98 5.76 -0.55
N GLN A 4 16.99 6.65 -0.48
CA GLN A 4 17.15 7.74 -1.45
C GLN A 4 17.41 7.21 -2.87
N GLU A 5 18.20 6.13 -3.00
CA GLU A 5 18.42 5.46 -4.29
C GLU A 5 17.12 4.84 -4.82
N MET A 6 16.33 4.21 -3.95
CA MET A 6 15.04 3.66 -4.34
C MET A 6 14.07 4.77 -4.79
N LEU A 7 13.96 5.85 -4.03
CA LEU A 7 13.14 7.01 -4.40
C LEU A 7 13.59 7.61 -5.72
N SER A 8 14.90 7.73 -5.97
CA SER A 8 15.42 8.19 -7.26
C SER A 8 14.98 7.29 -8.43
N ARG A 9 14.97 5.95 -8.26
CA ARG A 9 14.48 4.99 -9.26
C ARG A 9 12.97 5.09 -9.52
N LEU A 10 12.21 5.59 -8.56
CA LEU A 10 10.77 5.85 -8.63
C LEU A 10 10.46 7.29 -9.09
N GLY A 11 11.48 8.12 -9.35
CA GLY A 11 11.31 9.50 -9.81
C GLY A 11 11.14 10.53 -8.70
N GLY A 12 11.72 10.30 -7.53
CA GLY A 12 11.67 11.21 -6.38
C GLY A 12 10.42 11.02 -5.51
N TRP A 13 10.24 11.90 -4.53
CA TRP A 13 9.03 12.02 -3.70
C TRP A 13 8.78 13.49 -3.42
N LEU A 14 7.51 13.93 -3.47
CA LEU A 14 7.12 15.33 -3.23
C LEU A 14 7.85 16.34 -4.14
N ASP A 15 8.13 15.97 -5.39
CA ASP A 15 8.69 16.92 -6.35
C ASP A 15 7.63 17.94 -6.75
N THR A 16 7.82 19.20 -6.33
CA THR A 16 6.90 20.32 -6.59
C THR A 16 6.88 20.75 -8.06
N LYS A 17 7.81 20.24 -8.89
CA LYS A 17 7.90 20.51 -10.32
C LYS A 17 7.31 19.39 -11.19
N GLU A 18 6.84 18.30 -10.59
CA GLU A 18 6.21 17.19 -11.31
C GLU A 18 4.81 17.62 -11.80
N ASN A 19 4.57 17.60 -13.12
CA ASN A 19 3.30 18.03 -13.70
C ASN A 19 2.13 17.13 -13.28
N ASP A 20 0.98 17.74 -12.99
CA ASP A 20 -0.30 17.06 -12.72
C ASP A 20 -0.91 16.49 -14.02
N ASP A 21 -0.32 15.40 -14.49
CA ASP A 21 -0.96 14.56 -15.48
C ASP A 21 -2.09 13.73 -14.83
N VAL A 22 -3.18 13.48 -15.56
CA VAL A 22 -4.26 12.60 -15.10
C VAL A 22 -4.04 11.21 -15.69
N LEU A 23 -4.28 10.16 -14.90
CA LEU A 23 -4.17 8.74 -15.32
C LEU A 23 -4.98 8.42 -16.61
N THR A 24 -6.00 9.22 -16.92
CA THR A 24 -6.90 9.02 -18.06
C THR A 24 -6.47 9.68 -19.37
N LYS A 25 -5.44 10.54 -19.37
CA LYS A 25 -5.01 11.31 -20.55
C LYS A 25 -4.07 10.55 -21.51
N GLY A 26 -4.16 9.22 -21.58
CA GLY A 26 -3.24 8.42 -22.41
C GLY A 26 -1.76 8.63 -22.04
N THR A 27 -1.52 9.04 -20.79
CA THR A 27 -0.19 9.33 -20.27
C THR A 27 0.60 8.03 -20.22
N LYS A 28 1.82 8.04 -20.74
CA LYS A 28 2.74 6.89 -20.80
C LYS A 28 3.17 6.37 -19.42
N TYR A 29 2.57 6.86 -18.34
CA TYR A 29 2.92 6.47 -17.00
C TYR A 29 2.41 5.07 -16.71
N ASN A 30 3.35 4.12 -16.68
CA ASN A 30 3.08 2.73 -16.39
C ASN A 30 3.36 2.44 -14.91
N TRP A 31 2.40 2.69 -14.04
CA TRP A 31 2.50 2.37 -12.60
C TRP A 31 2.85 0.90 -12.33
N THR A 32 2.51 -0.02 -13.25
CA THR A 32 2.91 -1.44 -13.12
C THR A 32 4.42 -1.63 -13.21
N SER A 33 5.14 -0.73 -13.89
CA SER A 33 6.61 -0.73 -13.90
C SER A 33 7.19 -0.36 -12.54
N ASP A 34 6.57 0.57 -11.82
CA ASP A 34 7.06 1.00 -10.51
C ASP A 34 6.77 -0.06 -9.45
N LEU A 35 5.60 -0.72 -9.51
CA LEU A 35 5.32 -1.87 -8.66
C LEU A 35 6.26 -3.05 -8.94
N LYS A 36 6.63 -3.29 -10.21
CA LYS A 36 7.63 -4.30 -10.54
C LYS A 36 8.99 -3.95 -9.92
N LYS A 37 9.46 -2.71 -10.06
CA LYS A 37 10.70 -2.25 -9.42
C LYS A 37 10.64 -2.45 -7.90
N LEU A 38 9.52 -2.10 -7.27
CA LEU A 38 9.31 -2.29 -5.84
C LEU A 38 9.42 -3.75 -5.42
N ARG A 39 8.69 -4.64 -6.09
CA ARG A 39 8.73 -6.07 -5.84
C ARG A 39 10.12 -6.67 -6.07
N ASP A 40 10.86 -6.20 -7.07
CA ASP A 40 12.22 -6.65 -7.35
C ASP A 40 13.23 -6.23 -6.27
N HIS A 41 12.90 -5.21 -5.45
CA HIS A 41 13.72 -4.73 -4.34
C HIS A 41 13.15 -5.14 -2.96
N GLY A 42 12.19 -6.07 -2.93
CA GLY A 42 11.63 -6.61 -1.68
C GLY A 42 10.60 -5.72 -0.99
N TYR A 43 10.10 -4.67 -1.65
CA TYR A 43 9.00 -3.87 -1.11
C TYR A 43 7.65 -4.55 -1.32
N SER A 44 6.74 -4.34 -0.36
CA SER A 44 5.33 -4.70 -0.53
C SER A 44 4.75 -4.01 -1.77
N THR A 45 3.84 -4.69 -2.45
CA THR A 45 3.04 -4.12 -3.55
C THR A 45 1.57 -3.97 -3.18
N LYS A 46 1.24 -4.15 -1.89
CA LYS A 46 -0.14 -4.22 -1.36
C LYS A 46 -0.74 -2.85 -1.04
N PHE A 47 -0.21 -1.78 -1.64
CA PHE A 47 -0.52 -0.40 -1.28
C PHE A 47 -1.84 0.13 -1.86
N LEU A 48 -2.16 -0.22 -3.10
CA LEU A 48 -3.43 0.19 -3.75
C LEU A 48 -4.44 -0.96 -3.78
N MET A 49 -3.95 -2.20 -3.79
CA MET A 49 -4.75 -3.41 -3.76
C MET A 49 -3.82 -4.57 -3.43
N HIS A 50 -4.38 -5.64 -2.89
CA HIS A 50 -3.63 -6.82 -2.50
C HIS A 50 -3.96 -7.97 -3.45
N ILE A 51 -2.91 -8.54 -4.08
CA ILE A 51 -3.02 -9.76 -4.86
C ILE A 51 -2.13 -10.81 -4.22
N ASP A 52 -2.70 -11.96 -3.89
CA ASP A 52 -2.00 -13.08 -3.27
C ASP A 52 -2.56 -14.44 -3.73
N ILE A 53 -1.86 -15.51 -3.39
CA ILE A 53 -2.31 -16.89 -3.56
C ILE A 53 -2.64 -17.44 -2.17
N SER A 54 -3.88 -17.88 -1.99
CA SER A 54 -4.33 -18.48 -0.73
C SER A 54 -5.21 -19.70 -1.01
N GLN A 55 -5.69 -20.33 0.05
CA GLN A 55 -6.59 -21.47 -0.03
C GLN A 55 -8.00 -21.01 -0.44
N ASP A 56 -8.65 -21.75 -1.35
CA ASP A 56 -10.02 -21.43 -1.75
C ASP A 56 -11.03 -21.77 -0.64
N LEU A 57 -11.75 -20.75 -0.18
CA LEU A 57 -12.78 -20.87 0.86
C LEU A 57 -13.94 -21.81 0.47
N SER A 58 -14.18 -22.04 -0.82
CA SER A 58 -15.15 -23.02 -1.31
C SER A 58 -14.54 -24.39 -1.60
N ASN A 59 -13.21 -24.49 -1.71
CA ASN A 59 -12.53 -25.76 -1.90
C ASN A 59 -11.13 -25.73 -1.29
N TYR A 60 -11.04 -26.15 -0.04
CA TYR A 60 -9.79 -26.17 0.71
C TYR A 60 -8.68 -27.06 0.11
N SER A 61 -8.98 -27.90 -0.88
CA SER A 61 -7.96 -28.73 -1.56
C SER A 61 -7.20 -27.99 -2.67
N ARG A 62 -7.53 -26.72 -2.96
CA ARG A 62 -6.86 -25.94 -4.02
C ARG A 62 -6.42 -24.56 -3.52
N MET A 63 -5.33 -24.09 -4.12
CA MET A 63 -4.93 -22.69 -4.05
C MET A 63 -5.66 -21.89 -5.13
N SER A 64 -5.93 -20.62 -4.89
CA SER A 64 -6.53 -19.70 -5.85
C SER A 64 -5.90 -18.33 -5.72
N LEU A 65 -5.94 -17.57 -6.82
CA LEU A 65 -5.55 -16.17 -6.82
C LEU A 65 -6.68 -15.34 -6.17
N PHE A 66 -6.31 -14.39 -5.34
CA PHE A 66 -7.24 -13.47 -4.71
C PHE A 66 -6.88 -12.02 -5.00
N LEU A 67 -7.90 -11.17 -5.07
CA LEU A 67 -7.79 -9.72 -5.16
C LEU A 67 -8.59 -9.09 -4.03
N ASP A 68 -7.93 -8.29 -3.21
CA ASP A 68 -8.52 -7.63 -2.05
C ASP A 68 -8.08 -6.15 -1.93
N LYS A 69 -8.68 -5.46 -0.97
CA LYS A 69 -8.31 -4.11 -0.53
C LYS A 69 -6.85 -4.02 -0.06
N PRO A 70 -6.25 -2.82 -0.01
CA PRO A 70 -4.85 -2.63 0.34
C PRO A 70 -4.58 -2.79 1.84
N GLU A 71 -3.28 -2.78 2.16
CA GLU A 71 -2.75 -2.54 3.50
C GLU A 71 -2.51 -1.04 3.71
N PHE A 72 -3.27 -0.45 4.64
CA PHE A 72 -3.18 0.95 5.04
C PHE A 72 -1.99 1.21 5.98
N GLY A 73 -1.57 2.47 6.12
CA GLY A 73 -0.47 2.86 7.02
C GLY A 73 -0.78 2.84 8.49
N ILE A 74 -2.05 3.09 8.79
CA ILE A 74 -2.60 2.93 10.13
C ILE A 74 -3.89 2.15 10.03
N TYR A 75 -4.49 1.86 11.18
CA TYR A 75 -5.75 1.16 11.25
C TYR A 75 -6.83 1.86 10.40
N ARG A 76 -7.51 1.07 9.57
CA ARG A 76 -8.66 1.53 8.77
C ARG A 76 -9.71 2.26 9.62
N ASN A 77 -9.94 1.79 10.85
CA ASN A 77 -10.89 2.41 11.78
C ASN A 77 -10.49 3.82 12.24
N ALA A 78 -9.21 4.16 12.24
CA ALA A 78 -8.75 5.52 12.45
C ALA A 78 -8.97 6.36 11.18
N LEU A 79 -8.52 5.85 10.03
CA LEU A 79 -8.60 6.57 8.74
C LEU A 79 -10.02 6.99 8.38
N VAL A 80 -11.03 6.15 8.61
CA VAL A 80 -12.42 6.49 8.29
C VAL A 80 -13.02 7.59 9.17
N LYS A 81 -12.43 7.88 10.34
CA LYS A 81 -12.82 9.03 11.16
C LYS A 81 -12.26 10.35 10.59
N GLY A 82 -11.18 10.27 9.81
CA GLY A 82 -10.57 11.41 9.12
C GLY A 82 -9.76 12.35 10.01
N ARG A 83 -9.47 13.55 9.48
CA ARG A 83 -8.73 14.61 10.20
C ARG A 83 -9.45 15.00 11.49
N GLY A 84 -8.68 15.35 12.51
CA GLY A 84 -9.17 15.64 13.86
C GLY A 84 -9.26 14.41 14.78
N ASP A 85 -9.24 13.19 14.26
CA ASP A 85 -8.96 12.01 15.07
C ASP A 85 -7.47 11.97 15.47
N PHE A 86 -7.21 11.61 16.72
CA PHE A 86 -5.87 11.64 17.30
C PHE A 86 -4.88 10.73 16.55
N GLU A 87 -5.30 9.53 16.13
CA GLU A 87 -4.43 8.58 15.43
C GLU A 87 -4.08 9.09 14.02
N VAL A 88 -5.06 9.72 13.35
CA VAL A 88 -4.87 10.34 12.02
C VAL A 88 -3.94 11.56 12.10
N GLU A 89 -4.08 12.41 13.12
CA GLU A 89 -3.16 13.55 13.30
C GLU A 89 -1.75 13.10 13.67
N ALA A 90 -1.61 12.03 14.48
CA ALA A 90 -0.30 11.43 14.77
C ALA A 90 0.36 10.88 13.50
N TYR A 91 -0.42 10.24 12.62
CA TYR A 91 0.05 9.74 11.33
C TYR A 91 0.42 10.87 10.37
N PHE A 92 -0.38 11.94 10.32
CA PHE A 92 -0.01 13.11 9.52
C PHE A 92 1.29 13.74 10.03
N GLN A 93 1.48 13.86 11.34
CA GLN A 93 2.75 14.34 11.90
C GLN A 93 3.92 13.42 11.52
N TYR A 94 3.72 12.10 11.49
CA TYR A 94 4.73 11.15 11.03
C TYR A 94 5.14 11.39 9.58
N MET A 95 4.18 11.69 8.69
CA MET A 95 4.45 12.10 7.31
C MET A 95 5.31 13.39 7.24
N LYS A 96 5.00 14.38 8.09
CA LYS A 96 5.76 15.64 8.16
C LYS A 96 7.21 15.41 8.58
N ASP A 97 7.40 14.65 9.64
CA ASP A 97 8.72 14.36 10.20
C ASP A 97 9.57 13.59 9.17
N ALA A 98 8.96 12.67 8.42
CA ALA A 98 9.61 11.97 7.32
C ALA A 98 9.99 12.89 6.15
N ALA A 99 9.13 13.85 5.78
CA ALA A 99 9.44 14.84 4.74
C ALA A 99 10.64 15.70 5.14
N VAL A 100 10.68 16.18 6.39
CA VAL A 100 11.81 16.95 6.93
C VAL A 100 13.08 16.10 6.98
N LEU A 101 12.99 14.84 7.43
CA LEU A 101 14.11 13.90 7.45
C LEU A 101 14.73 13.70 6.05
N LEU A 102 13.91 13.70 5.00
CA LEU A 102 14.34 13.56 3.62
C LEU A 102 14.79 14.89 2.97
N GLY A 103 14.76 15.99 3.72
CA GLY A 103 15.27 17.29 3.30
C GLY A 103 14.26 18.20 2.62
N HIS A 104 12.97 17.90 2.69
CA HIS A 104 11.92 18.78 2.19
C HIS A 104 11.63 19.91 3.18
N ASN A 105 11.34 21.10 2.65
CA ASN A 105 10.78 22.18 3.43
C ASN A 105 9.28 21.94 3.61
N PHE A 106 8.82 21.78 4.84
CA PHE A 106 7.42 21.43 5.13
C PHE A 106 6.42 22.43 4.51
N SER A 107 6.70 23.74 4.57
CA SER A 107 5.79 24.76 4.04
C SER A 107 5.57 24.65 2.53
N GLU A 108 6.49 24.00 1.81
CA GLU A 108 6.41 23.82 0.35
C GLU A 108 5.67 22.54 -0.04
N VAL A 109 5.57 21.56 0.87
CA VAL A 109 5.03 20.22 0.58
C VAL A 109 3.81 19.86 1.43
N GLU A 110 3.34 20.77 2.28
CA GLU A 110 2.19 20.55 3.18
C GLU A 110 0.95 20.10 2.39
N GLU A 111 0.58 20.83 1.33
CA GLU A 111 -0.57 20.49 0.49
C GLU A 111 -0.40 19.10 -0.17
N ASN A 112 0.82 18.74 -0.60
CA ASN A 112 1.07 17.42 -1.17
C ASN A 112 0.87 16.31 -0.14
N LEU A 113 1.34 16.51 1.10
CA LEU A 113 1.13 15.55 2.19
C LEU A 113 -0.35 15.42 2.56
N GLU A 114 -1.09 16.54 2.59
CA GLU A 114 -2.54 16.51 2.83
C GLU A 114 -3.28 15.75 1.73
N ASN A 115 -2.91 15.95 0.47
CA ASN A 115 -3.50 15.23 -0.65
C ASN A 115 -3.23 13.72 -0.58
N ILE A 116 -2.01 13.31 -0.16
CA ILE A 116 -1.67 11.89 0.05
C ILE A 116 -2.53 11.28 1.17
N LEU A 117 -2.66 11.98 2.31
CA LEU A 117 -3.47 11.51 3.43
C LEU A 117 -4.95 11.42 3.05
N ASN A 118 -5.49 12.44 2.39
CA ASN A 118 -6.87 12.46 1.92
C ASN A 118 -7.15 11.35 0.90
N PHE A 119 -6.17 11.00 0.07
CA PHE A 119 -6.28 9.86 -0.85
C PHE A 119 -6.38 8.54 -0.08
N GLU A 120 -5.55 8.33 0.95
CA GLU A 120 -5.61 7.13 1.80
C GLU A 120 -6.91 7.03 2.59
N ILE A 121 -7.40 8.13 3.16
CA ILE A 121 -8.70 8.21 3.84
C ILE A 121 -9.84 7.85 2.88
N GLN A 122 -9.82 8.35 1.65
CA GLN A 122 -10.83 7.99 0.64
C GLN A 122 -10.78 6.50 0.30
N MET A 123 -9.59 5.92 0.16
CA MET A 123 -9.48 4.47 -0.03
C MET A 123 -10.04 3.68 1.17
N ALA A 124 -9.75 4.11 2.40
CA ALA A 124 -10.30 3.48 3.60
C ALA A 124 -11.84 3.52 3.62
N ASN A 125 -12.44 4.65 3.24
CA ASN A 125 -13.90 4.80 3.17
C ASN A 125 -14.56 3.95 2.07
N LEU A 126 -13.82 3.52 1.05
CA LEU A 126 -14.31 2.60 0.02
C LEU A 126 -14.34 1.14 0.47
N THR A 127 -13.58 0.79 1.51
CA THR A 127 -13.51 -0.58 2.06
C THR A 127 -14.61 -0.82 3.07
N LYS A 128 -15.06 -2.08 3.17
CA LYS A 128 -15.98 -2.49 4.23
C LYS A 128 -15.25 -2.65 5.56
N SER A 129 -15.96 -2.43 6.67
CA SER A 129 -15.50 -2.85 7.99
C SER A 129 -15.66 -4.37 8.14
N ASN A 130 -14.94 -4.97 9.09
CA ASN A 130 -15.09 -6.40 9.37
C ASN A 130 -16.52 -6.74 9.83
N ASP A 131 -17.20 -5.82 10.51
CA ASP A 131 -18.58 -6.00 10.99
C ASP A 131 -19.60 -5.96 9.84
N GLU A 132 -19.30 -5.23 8.76
CA GLU A 132 -20.11 -5.19 7.54
C GLU A 132 -19.99 -6.47 6.70
N ILE A 133 -18.93 -7.26 6.91
CA ILE A 133 -18.74 -8.56 6.28
C ILE A 133 -19.53 -9.59 7.08
N SER A 134 -20.81 -9.75 6.73
CA SER A 134 -21.73 -10.62 7.45
C SER A 134 -21.44 -12.11 7.25
N ASN A 135 -21.02 -12.53 6.04
CA ASN A 135 -20.69 -13.93 5.76
C ASN A 135 -19.41 -14.05 4.92
N LEU A 136 -18.59 -15.07 5.20
CA LEU A 136 -17.40 -15.38 4.40
C LEU A 136 -17.72 -15.71 2.93
N THR A 137 -18.95 -16.16 2.64
CA THR A 137 -19.43 -16.37 1.27
C THR A 137 -19.51 -15.07 0.46
N ASP A 138 -19.73 -13.94 1.13
CA ASP A 138 -19.83 -12.62 0.47
C ASP A 138 -18.46 -12.17 -0.09
N LEU A 139 -17.37 -12.76 0.41
CA LEU A 139 -16.00 -12.53 -0.05
C LEU A 139 -15.62 -13.44 -1.23
N ASN A 140 -16.44 -14.43 -1.58
CA ASN A 140 -16.11 -15.39 -2.63
C ASN A 140 -16.68 -14.99 -4.00
N ASN A 141 -16.29 -13.82 -4.52
CA ASN A 141 -16.72 -13.37 -5.84
C ASN A 141 -15.76 -13.87 -6.91
N LYS A 142 -15.91 -15.15 -7.25
CA LYS A 142 -15.09 -15.81 -8.27
C LYS A 142 -15.42 -15.29 -9.68
N MET A 143 -14.39 -14.88 -10.42
CA MET A 143 -14.50 -14.47 -11.82
C MET A 143 -13.22 -14.77 -12.61
N GLN A 144 -13.26 -14.69 -13.93
CA GLN A 144 -12.06 -14.83 -14.77
C GLN A 144 -11.25 -13.53 -14.77
N ILE A 145 -9.92 -13.62 -14.87
CA ILE A 145 -9.02 -12.45 -14.88
C ILE A 145 -9.43 -11.43 -15.95
N LYS A 146 -9.86 -11.87 -17.14
CA LYS A 146 -10.34 -10.97 -18.20
C LYS A 146 -11.52 -10.08 -17.76
N ASN A 147 -12.35 -10.55 -16.83
CA ASN A 147 -13.53 -9.84 -16.34
C ASN A 147 -13.17 -8.75 -15.33
N LEU A 148 -11.96 -8.74 -14.75
CA LEU A 148 -11.53 -7.65 -13.85
C LEU A 148 -11.56 -6.27 -14.53
N THR A 149 -11.42 -6.24 -15.85
CA THR A 149 -11.53 -5.02 -16.66
C THR A 149 -12.89 -4.33 -16.52
N THR A 150 -13.95 -5.09 -16.17
CA THR A 150 -15.29 -4.50 -15.92
C THR A 150 -15.34 -3.73 -14.61
N LEU A 151 -14.52 -4.10 -13.63
CA LEU A 151 -14.41 -3.40 -12.33
C LEU A 151 -13.48 -2.19 -12.45
N ASN A 152 -12.33 -2.36 -13.10
CA ASN A 152 -11.37 -1.28 -13.31
C ASN A 152 -10.67 -1.42 -14.67
N PRO A 153 -11.07 -0.62 -15.68
CA PRO A 153 -10.51 -0.71 -17.03
C PRO A 153 -9.13 -0.03 -17.16
N CYS A 154 -8.69 0.75 -16.17
CA CYS A 154 -7.39 1.41 -16.18
C CYS A 154 -6.22 0.48 -15.85
N ILE A 155 -6.51 -0.74 -15.40
CA ILE A 155 -5.50 -1.69 -14.96
C ILE A 155 -5.30 -2.76 -16.04
N PRO A 156 -4.08 -2.93 -16.60
CA PRO A 156 -3.78 -4.05 -17.48
C PRO A 156 -3.63 -5.33 -16.65
N TRP A 157 -4.76 -5.88 -16.17
CA TRP A 157 -4.82 -6.92 -15.13
C TRP A 157 -3.92 -8.13 -15.38
N LEU A 158 -3.96 -8.69 -16.59
CA LEU A 158 -3.13 -9.86 -16.93
C LEU A 158 -1.64 -9.54 -16.79
N GLN A 159 -1.19 -8.40 -17.35
CA GLN A 159 0.20 -7.95 -17.26
C GLN A 159 0.58 -7.65 -15.81
N TYR A 160 -0.32 -7.01 -15.06
CA TYR A 160 -0.09 -6.66 -13.66
C TYR A 160 0.11 -7.92 -12.81
N ILE A 161 -0.85 -8.85 -12.82
CA ILE A 161 -0.78 -10.11 -12.07
C ILE A 161 0.47 -10.90 -12.45
N ASN A 162 0.75 -11.04 -13.75
CA ASN A 162 1.92 -11.78 -14.22
C ASN A 162 3.26 -11.12 -13.87
N SER A 163 3.29 -9.80 -13.70
CA SER A 163 4.49 -9.12 -13.20
C SER A 163 4.75 -9.40 -11.71
N LEU A 164 3.70 -9.73 -10.95
CA LEU A 164 3.82 -10.19 -9.58
C LEU A 164 4.26 -11.67 -9.51
N LEU A 165 3.61 -12.58 -10.24
CA LEU A 165 3.78 -14.02 -10.00
C LEU A 165 5.16 -14.62 -10.30
N LYS A 166 6.04 -13.95 -11.06
CA LYS A 166 7.44 -14.31 -11.45
C LYS A 166 7.66 -15.70 -12.08
N ILE A 167 7.14 -16.79 -11.51
CA ILE A 167 7.37 -18.18 -11.90
C ILE A 167 6.15 -18.78 -12.62
N ASN A 168 4.96 -18.68 -12.03
CA ASN A 168 3.74 -19.29 -12.56
C ASN A 168 2.85 -18.23 -13.21
N GLN A 169 3.01 -18.05 -14.51
CA GLN A 169 2.19 -17.11 -15.28
C GLN A 169 0.76 -17.63 -15.43
N VAL A 170 -0.22 -16.73 -15.29
CA VAL A 170 -1.64 -17.00 -15.49
C VAL A 170 -2.11 -16.53 -16.86
N GLN A 171 -3.21 -17.12 -17.34
CA GLN A 171 -3.94 -16.77 -18.53
C GLN A 171 -5.19 -15.94 -18.19
N LYS A 172 -5.73 -15.24 -19.18
CA LYS A 172 -6.92 -14.38 -18.99
C LYS A 172 -8.19 -15.16 -18.64
N GLU A 173 -8.22 -16.45 -18.95
CA GLU A 173 -9.29 -17.40 -18.62
C GLU A 173 -9.19 -17.96 -17.20
N ASP A 174 -8.03 -17.82 -16.54
CA ASP A 174 -7.84 -18.32 -15.18
C ASP A 174 -8.73 -17.57 -14.20
N ASP A 175 -9.12 -18.29 -13.14
CA ASP A 175 -10.00 -17.78 -12.11
C ASP A 175 -9.26 -16.95 -11.07
N ILE A 176 -9.91 -15.90 -10.61
CA ILE A 176 -9.52 -15.07 -9.47
C ILE A 176 -10.74 -14.85 -8.58
N ILE A 177 -10.54 -14.83 -7.27
CA ILE A 177 -11.58 -14.52 -6.30
C ILE A 177 -11.40 -13.08 -5.83
N VAL A 178 -12.43 -12.26 -6.00
CA VAL A 178 -12.40 -10.85 -5.60
C VAL A 178 -13.16 -10.68 -4.29
N TYR A 179 -12.49 -10.22 -3.24
CA TYR A 179 -13.10 -10.10 -1.91
C TYR A 179 -14.08 -8.93 -1.83
N GLU A 180 -13.64 -7.75 -2.29
CA GLU A 180 -14.45 -6.54 -2.30
C GLU A 180 -14.55 -5.94 -3.71
N PRO A 181 -15.42 -6.47 -4.62
CA PRO A 181 -15.58 -5.91 -5.96
C PRO A 181 -15.98 -4.42 -5.99
N SER A 182 -16.73 -3.99 -4.97
CA SER A 182 -17.11 -2.59 -4.78
C SER A 182 -15.90 -1.70 -4.52
N TYR A 183 -14.92 -2.16 -3.74
CA TYR A 183 -13.68 -1.43 -3.50
C TYR A 183 -12.89 -1.24 -4.81
N ILE A 184 -12.72 -2.30 -5.61
CA ILE A 184 -11.98 -2.23 -6.88
C ILE A 184 -12.62 -1.24 -7.86
N SER A 185 -13.96 -1.22 -7.91
CA SER A 185 -14.73 -0.28 -8.73
C SER A 185 -14.66 1.16 -8.19
N GLY A 186 -14.69 1.32 -6.86
CA GLY A 186 -14.49 2.61 -6.18
C GLY A 186 -13.09 3.18 -6.41
N LEU A 187 -12.06 2.32 -6.35
CA LEU A 187 -10.67 2.68 -6.58
C LEU A 187 -10.47 3.21 -7.99
N TYR A 188 -11.11 2.60 -9.00
CA TYR A 188 -11.11 3.13 -10.37
C TYR A 188 -11.61 4.58 -10.41
N THR A 189 -12.73 4.85 -9.76
CA THR A 189 -13.35 6.19 -9.71
C THR A 189 -12.45 7.19 -8.98
N LEU A 190 -11.88 6.78 -7.85
CA LEU A 190 -10.97 7.59 -7.06
C LEU A 190 -9.69 7.94 -7.84
N MET A 191 -9.06 6.96 -8.48
CA MET A 191 -7.86 7.17 -9.29
C MET A 191 -8.13 8.04 -10.51
N LYS A 192 -9.34 7.95 -11.09
CA LYS A 192 -9.75 8.81 -12.21
C LYS A 192 -9.92 10.28 -11.80
N ASN A 193 -10.37 10.51 -10.57
CA ASN A 193 -10.63 11.86 -10.04
C ASN A 193 -9.42 12.46 -9.32
N SER A 194 -8.40 11.65 -9.00
CA SER A 194 -7.16 12.09 -8.37
C SER A 194 -6.11 12.45 -9.43
N SER A 195 -5.20 13.39 -9.13
CA SER A 195 -4.05 13.61 -10.00
C SER A 195 -3.10 12.42 -9.94
N LEU A 196 -2.40 12.14 -11.03
CA LEU A 196 -1.43 11.04 -11.05
C LEU A 196 -0.35 11.24 -9.98
N LYS A 197 0.06 12.49 -9.77
CA LYS A 197 1.04 12.86 -8.77
C LYS A 197 0.64 12.38 -7.37
N VAL A 198 -0.61 12.58 -6.97
CA VAL A 198 -1.10 12.12 -5.65
C VAL A 198 -0.99 10.60 -5.51
N VAL A 199 -1.39 9.84 -6.53
CA VAL A 199 -1.31 8.37 -6.52
C VAL A 199 0.14 7.90 -6.40
N LYS A 200 1.06 8.56 -7.14
CA LYS A 200 2.49 8.25 -7.10
C LYS A 200 3.10 8.56 -5.74
N ASP A 201 2.84 9.76 -5.21
CA ASP A 201 3.39 10.20 -3.94
C ASP A 201 2.81 9.40 -2.77
N TYR A 202 1.58 8.89 -2.88
CA TYR A 202 1.03 7.90 -1.95
C TYR A 202 1.82 6.60 -1.96
N VAL A 203 2.01 5.98 -3.13
CA VAL A 203 2.80 4.73 -3.24
C VAL A 203 4.22 4.92 -2.70
N ARG A 204 4.87 6.05 -3.03
CA ARG A 204 6.20 6.41 -2.53
C ARG A 204 6.19 6.64 -1.02
N TRP A 205 5.14 7.25 -0.47
CA TRP A 205 4.97 7.40 0.97
C TRP A 205 4.92 6.04 1.68
N ARG A 206 4.16 5.06 1.20
CA ARG A 206 4.12 3.71 1.78
C ARG A 206 5.50 3.02 1.79
N VAL A 207 6.32 3.29 0.77
CA VAL A 207 7.71 2.80 0.67
C VAL A 207 8.61 3.47 1.70
N ILE A 208 8.44 4.77 1.91
CA ILE A 208 9.19 5.53 2.92
C ILE A 208 8.81 5.05 4.31
N GLU A 209 7.52 4.99 4.60
CA GLU A 209 6.96 4.58 5.88
C GLU A 209 7.50 3.19 6.30
N SER A 210 7.41 2.20 5.40
CA SER A 210 7.94 0.85 5.64
C SER A 210 9.48 0.79 5.76
N SER A 211 10.19 1.78 5.23
CA SER A 211 11.66 1.82 5.30
C SER A 211 12.18 2.46 6.59
N ILE A 212 11.48 3.47 7.13
CA ILE A 212 11.94 4.31 8.26
C ILE A 212 12.47 3.50 9.46
N PRO A 213 11.79 2.43 9.93
CA PRO A 213 12.26 1.62 11.07
C PRO A 213 13.65 1.01 10.87
N TYR A 214 14.10 0.85 9.62
CA TYR A 214 15.36 0.18 9.26
C TYR A 214 16.49 1.14 8.88
N LEU A 215 16.27 2.46 8.98
CA LEU A 215 17.26 3.46 8.61
C LEU A 215 18.18 3.81 9.80
N ASN A 216 18.68 5.05 9.85
CA ASN A 216 19.54 5.53 10.92
C ASN A 216 18.75 5.84 12.20
N LYS A 217 19.46 6.14 13.29
CA LYS A 217 18.86 6.42 14.60
C LYS A 217 17.85 7.59 14.58
N ALA A 218 18.09 8.61 13.77
CA ALA A 218 17.18 9.75 13.63
C ALA A 218 15.83 9.32 13.03
N ALA A 219 15.85 8.51 11.98
CA ALA A 219 14.64 7.95 11.38
C ALA A 219 13.90 7.00 12.34
N GLN A 220 14.65 6.11 13.00
CA GLN A 220 14.09 5.19 14.00
C GLN A 220 13.40 5.95 15.13
N ASN A 221 13.97 7.06 15.60
CA ASN A 221 13.35 7.89 16.62
C ASN A 221 12.00 8.47 16.18
N ILE A 222 11.89 8.92 14.92
CA ILE A 222 10.62 9.39 14.35
C ILE A 222 9.59 8.26 14.38
N SER A 223 9.97 7.05 13.95
CA SER A 223 9.09 5.87 14.00
C SER A 223 8.65 5.53 15.42
N ASN A 224 9.57 5.58 16.38
CA ASN A 224 9.30 5.24 17.77
C ASN A 224 8.30 6.21 18.40
N VAL A 225 8.48 7.51 18.18
CA VAL A 225 7.55 8.55 18.66
C VAL A 225 6.16 8.34 18.07
N PHE A 226 6.07 7.96 16.79
CA PHE A 226 4.81 7.67 16.14
C PHE A 226 4.12 6.42 16.72
N TYR A 227 4.82 5.30 16.82
CA TYR A 227 4.26 4.06 17.38
C TYR A 227 3.94 4.16 18.87
N GLU A 228 4.69 4.95 19.64
CA GLU A 228 4.37 5.27 21.03
C GLU A 228 3.04 6.01 21.12
N LYS A 229 2.77 6.97 20.23
CA LYS A 229 1.48 7.66 20.17
C LYS A 229 0.34 6.73 19.78
N LEU A 230 0.56 5.81 18.82
CA LEU A 230 -0.50 4.91 18.35
C LEU A 230 -0.83 3.79 19.35
N PHE A 231 0.19 3.17 19.95
CA PHE A 231 0.01 1.95 20.75
C PHE A 231 0.19 2.18 22.25
N GLY A 232 0.59 3.37 22.68
CA GLY A 232 0.82 3.72 24.08
C GLY A 232 1.97 2.95 24.74
N THR A 233 2.76 2.20 23.96
CA THR A 233 3.89 1.43 24.47
C THR A 233 5.19 2.13 24.14
N THR A 234 5.93 2.51 25.18
CA THR A 234 7.32 2.93 25.08
C THR A 234 8.17 1.67 24.98
N SER A 235 8.67 1.35 23.80
CA SER A 235 9.85 0.50 23.75
C SER A 235 10.69 0.84 22.53
N GLU A 236 11.76 1.59 22.76
CA GLU A 236 12.98 1.28 22.03
C GLU A 236 13.34 -0.16 22.42
N LYS A 237 12.87 -1.14 21.63
CA LYS A 237 13.29 -2.53 21.79
C LYS A 237 14.81 -2.56 21.63
N GLU A 238 15.48 -3.34 22.47
CA GLU A 238 16.90 -3.56 22.29
C GLU A 238 17.16 -4.11 20.88
N ARG A 239 18.24 -3.65 20.23
CA ARG A 239 18.49 -3.96 18.81
C ARG A 239 18.48 -5.45 18.50
N TYR A 240 18.98 -6.29 19.42
CA TYR A 240 18.98 -7.73 19.20
C TYR A 240 17.56 -8.32 19.21
N MET A 241 16.64 -7.80 20.03
CA MET A 241 15.24 -8.22 20.03
C MET A 241 14.57 -7.84 18.72
N THR A 242 14.81 -6.63 18.20
CA THR A 242 14.33 -6.24 16.86
C THR A 242 14.85 -7.21 15.79
N CYS A 243 16.13 -7.60 15.84
CA CYS A 243 16.66 -8.59 14.89
C CYS A 243 16.02 -9.97 15.04
N ILE A 244 15.76 -10.43 16.27
CA ILE A 244 15.08 -11.71 16.51
C ILE A 244 13.64 -11.66 15.99
N ASP A 245 12.91 -10.58 16.28
CA ASP A 245 11.53 -10.41 15.82
C ASP A 245 11.47 -10.46 14.29
N LEU A 246 12.33 -9.71 13.60
CA LEU A 246 12.40 -9.70 12.14
C LEU A 246 12.71 -11.08 11.54
N VAL A 247 13.69 -11.78 12.12
CA VAL A 247 14.04 -13.13 11.64
C VAL A 247 12.92 -14.13 11.95
N SER A 248 12.23 -13.97 13.08
CA SER A 248 11.10 -14.82 13.46
C SER A 248 9.86 -14.57 12.61
N GLU A 249 9.63 -13.34 12.15
CA GLU A 249 8.53 -12.99 11.25
C GLU A 249 8.79 -13.51 9.82
N GLU A 250 9.98 -13.23 9.27
CA GLU A 250 10.30 -13.55 7.87
C GLU A 250 10.72 -15.02 7.67
N LEU A 251 11.34 -15.63 8.68
CA LEU A 251 11.85 -17.00 8.66
C LEU A 251 11.24 -17.83 9.79
N ASN A 252 9.93 -17.66 10.03
CA ASN A 252 9.19 -18.35 11.07
C ASN A 252 9.40 -19.87 11.08
N HIS A 253 9.44 -20.52 9.90
CA HIS A 253 9.65 -21.95 9.77
C HIS A 253 11.08 -22.38 10.16
N PRO A 254 12.15 -21.79 9.59
CA PRO A 254 13.52 -22.08 10.05
C PRO A 254 13.78 -21.75 11.53
N VAL A 255 13.20 -20.69 12.08
CA VAL A 255 13.44 -20.27 13.48
C VAL A 255 12.74 -21.20 14.47
N GLY A 256 11.58 -21.74 14.11
CA GLY A 256 10.82 -22.67 14.95
C GLY A 256 11.26 -24.14 14.89
N ALA A 257 12.22 -24.49 14.02
CA ALA A 257 12.73 -25.85 13.80
C ALA A 257 13.91 -26.19 14.71
#